data_AF-A0A960LL95-F1
#
_entry.id   AF-A0A960LL95-F1
#
_cell.length_a   1.000
_cell.length_b   1.000
_cell.length_c   1.000
_cell.angle_alpha   90.00
_cell.angle_beta   90.00
_cell.angle_gamma   90.00
#
_symmetry.space_group_name_H-M   'P 1'
#
loop_
_entity.id
_entity.type
_entity.pdbx_description
1 polymer ?
#
loop_
_entity_poly.entity_id
_entity_poly.type
_entity_poly.pdbx_seq_one_letter_code
_entity_poly.pdbx_strand_id
1 'polypeptide(L)'
;MLSVTTWAVTSEIAGSRASNQVKQIGTEADKIKSALAEIEVERESIRKLQLKSQKSREDLDSTIENFKQDEREQLAALPSGLNSLIAEKRKALEELKAGEYCSECKRPASQVERETNDTFKQHLRDVKGKALPAPQSLIAAQEKEYDNKIASLKAVINSKEQQIRKETKQLIEFNQSKTQKITDDIARAISGHDNKITATRIEIDRKRGVISKAISDYNAETREAWKRFYQEEDRRNIGQELLTKSLPSRQQAIPDAKAALAKVAGEMTVFSESTNPATLDEEQRNAFLTERARFNQAKLAVARAETQLTRTKDRLEVIASQTASQREAFQAHRTRDAESLDGILKDLRDRGINPSELAYHTPPQKNIATATTSSADDFFGLDEDDSTIPTQANKQGASPGASESDWGLPDFSSMTDSDLARRLEGFFNEVGDEAGDAIEQGAEAADEFVTDAQKRARKAIERELLSRLKSGSNDVDASLKNSLKRLASSYWDDGKKWILEELDPDLSKHLLEYNDSPAKFMSDVVKEGMENGKGSTSASAKNKAIDHVFKNDNLKELLDD
;
A
#
# COMPACT_ATOMS: atom_id res chain seq x y z
N MET A 1 -21.43 11.63 54.34
CA MET A 1 -20.06 11.15 54.61
C MET A 1 -19.77 9.78 54.01
N LEU A 2 -20.66 8.79 54.12
CA LEU A 2 -20.47 7.48 53.47
C LEU A 2 -20.41 7.55 51.93
N SER A 3 -21.17 8.44 51.26
CA SER A 3 -21.12 8.55 49.78
C SER A 3 -19.83 9.16 49.24
N VAL A 4 -19.28 10.19 49.91
CA VAL A 4 -18.05 10.89 49.51
C VAL A 4 -16.82 9.97 49.61
N THR A 5 -16.80 9.10 50.63
CA THR A 5 -15.71 8.12 50.80
C THR A 5 -15.77 7.00 49.77
N THR A 6 -16.95 6.51 49.39
CA THR A 6 -17.07 5.56 48.27
C THR A 6 -16.60 6.16 46.95
N TRP A 7 -16.91 7.42 46.65
CA TRP A 7 -16.50 8.05 45.39
C TRP A 7 -14.97 8.19 45.31
N ALA A 8 -14.34 8.66 46.40
CA ALA A 8 -12.88 8.75 46.49
C ALA A 8 -12.20 7.40 46.24
N VAL A 9 -12.66 6.32 46.90
CA VAL A 9 -12.11 4.97 46.71
C VAL A 9 -12.33 4.45 45.28
N THR A 10 -13.51 4.68 44.68
CA THR A 10 -13.74 4.27 43.29
C THR A 10 -12.91 5.06 42.27
N SER A 11 -12.67 6.35 42.52
CA SER A 11 -11.81 7.18 41.67
C SER A 11 -10.33 6.76 41.78
N GLU A 12 -9.89 6.33 42.95
CA GLU A 12 -8.52 5.87 43.18
C GLU A 12 -8.27 4.50 42.51
N ILE A 13 -9.25 3.59 42.55
CA ILE A 13 -9.19 2.31 41.82
C ILE A 13 -9.21 2.54 40.31
N ALA A 14 -10.07 3.43 39.81
CA ALA A 14 -10.11 3.79 38.39
C ALA A 14 -8.79 4.45 37.94
N GLY A 15 -8.23 5.35 38.75
CA GLY A 15 -6.93 5.98 38.49
C GLY A 15 -5.77 4.97 38.49
N SER A 16 -5.82 3.95 39.37
CA SER A 16 -4.82 2.87 39.37
C SER A 16 -4.87 2.01 38.11
N ARG A 17 -6.08 1.64 37.65
CA ARG A 17 -6.26 0.88 36.40
C ARG A 17 -5.84 1.68 35.18
N ALA A 18 -6.29 2.93 35.09
CA ALA A 18 -5.87 3.86 34.05
C ALA A 18 -4.34 4.00 34.01
N SER A 19 -3.70 4.24 35.16
CA SER A 19 -2.25 4.34 35.25
C SER A 19 -1.55 3.07 34.75
N ASN A 20 -2.08 1.89 35.04
CA ASN A 20 -1.52 0.62 34.55
C ASN A 20 -1.69 0.46 33.03
N GLN A 21 -2.84 0.84 32.47
CA GLN A 21 -3.08 0.84 31.02
C GLN A 21 -2.13 1.81 30.31
N VAL A 22 -1.93 3.01 30.85
CA VAL A 22 -1.00 4.01 30.31
C VAL A 22 0.44 3.49 30.31
N LYS A 23 0.88 2.87 31.41
CA LYS A 23 2.20 2.21 31.47
C LYS A 23 2.32 1.10 30.42
N GLN A 24 1.28 0.28 30.26
CA GLN A 24 1.28 -0.78 29.25
C GLN A 24 1.39 -0.20 27.83
N ILE A 25 0.61 0.84 27.50
CA ILE A 25 0.69 1.55 26.22
C ILE A 25 2.11 2.08 25.98
N GLY A 26 2.71 2.73 26.97
CA GLY A 26 4.10 3.22 26.89
C GLY A 26 5.09 2.09 26.58
N THR A 27 5.00 0.97 27.31
CA THR A 27 5.90 -0.18 27.08
C THR A 27 5.74 -0.82 25.71
N GLU A 28 4.52 -0.91 25.18
CA GLU A 28 4.29 -1.47 23.84
C GLU A 28 4.73 -0.49 22.74
N ALA A 29 4.54 0.82 22.93
CA ALA A 29 5.03 1.84 22.01
C ALA A 29 6.57 1.84 21.93
N ASP A 30 7.28 1.60 23.05
CA ASP A 30 8.75 1.46 23.04
C ASP A 30 9.20 0.22 22.26
N LYS A 31 8.47 -0.89 22.39
CA LYS A 31 8.73 -2.10 21.61
C LYS A 31 8.48 -1.88 20.11
N ILE A 32 7.44 -1.13 19.73
CA ILE A 32 7.18 -0.77 18.33
C ILE A 32 8.33 0.09 17.78
N LYS A 33 8.80 1.08 18.54
CA LYS A 33 9.94 1.92 18.14
C LYS A 33 11.20 1.10 17.91
N SER A 34 11.51 0.15 18.81
CA SER A 34 12.64 -0.76 18.63
C SER A 34 12.49 -1.62 17.37
N ALA A 35 11.30 -2.17 17.14
CA ALA A 35 11.00 -2.99 15.96
C ALA A 35 11.12 -2.20 14.64
N LEU A 36 10.73 -0.92 14.63
CA LEU A 36 10.91 -0.05 13.47
C LEU A 36 12.39 0.22 13.17
N ALA A 37 13.22 0.41 14.21
CA ALA A 37 14.66 0.56 14.05
C ALA A 37 15.31 -0.72 13.47
N GLU A 38 14.85 -1.91 13.89
CA GLU A 38 15.30 -3.18 13.30
C GLU A 38 14.96 -3.27 11.80
N ILE A 39 13.76 -2.84 11.39
CA ILE A 39 13.37 -2.79 9.97
C ILE A 39 14.29 -1.87 9.17
N GLU A 40 14.68 -0.71 9.70
CA GLU A 40 15.61 0.21 9.03
C GLU A 40 17.00 -0.40 8.84
N VAL A 41 17.52 -1.11 9.87
CA VAL A 41 18.79 -1.83 9.78
C VAL A 41 18.74 -2.89 8.68
N GLU A 42 17.66 -3.66 8.60
CA GLU A 42 17.51 -4.71 7.57
C GLU A 42 17.36 -4.12 6.16
N ARG A 43 16.66 -2.99 6.01
CA ARG A 43 16.56 -2.26 4.73
C ARG A 43 17.93 -1.77 4.24
N GLU A 44 18.76 -1.26 5.14
CA GLU A 44 20.12 -0.83 4.79
C GLU A 44 21.01 -2.02 4.39
N SER A 45 20.82 -3.19 5.03
CA SER A 45 21.48 -4.44 4.61
C SER A 45 21.11 -4.82 3.18
N ILE A 46 19.81 -4.78 2.83
CA ILE A 46 19.32 -5.03 1.46
C ILE A 46 19.97 -4.04 0.47
N ARG A 47 20.01 -2.75 0.80
CA ARG A 47 20.61 -1.72 -0.05
C ARG A 47 22.09 -2.00 -0.35
N LYS A 48 22.86 -2.40 0.67
CA LYS A 48 24.27 -2.78 0.52
C LYS A 48 24.45 -4.01 -0.37
N LEU A 49 23.57 -5.01 -0.25
CA LEU A 49 23.60 -6.20 -1.10
C LEU A 49 23.29 -5.87 -2.56
N GLN A 50 22.31 -4.98 -2.82
CA GLN A 50 22.00 -4.51 -4.17
C GLN A 50 23.18 -3.78 -4.81
N LEU A 51 23.83 -2.87 -4.07
CA LEU A 51 25.02 -2.17 -4.55
C LEU A 51 26.17 -3.13 -4.88
N LYS A 52 26.39 -4.14 -4.03
CA LYS A 52 27.38 -5.20 -4.29
C LYS A 52 27.05 -5.99 -5.56
N SER A 53 25.77 -6.29 -5.80
CA SER A 53 25.34 -6.95 -7.04
C SER A 53 25.62 -6.09 -8.27
N GLN A 54 25.33 -4.80 -8.20
CA GLN A 54 25.56 -3.87 -9.31
C GLN A 54 27.04 -3.77 -9.64
N LYS A 55 27.89 -3.52 -8.63
CA LYS A 55 29.34 -3.45 -8.81
C LYS A 55 29.92 -4.73 -9.41
N SER A 56 29.42 -5.89 -8.98
CA SER A 56 29.86 -7.19 -9.53
C SER A 56 29.52 -7.34 -11.02
N ARG A 57 28.43 -6.71 -11.51
CA ARG A 57 28.07 -6.68 -12.93
C ARG A 57 28.97 -5.71 -13.71
N GLU A 58 29.22 -4.52 -13.17
CA GLU A 58 30.12 -3.53 -13.77
C GLU A 58 31.57 -4.06 -13.89
N ASP A 59 32.06 -4.74 -12.85
CA ASP A 59 33.37 -5.41 -12.85
C ASP A 59 33.43 -6.52 -13.93
N LEU A 60 32.30 -7.19 -14.18
CA LEU A 60 32.21 -8.19 -15.25
C LEU A 60 32.25 -7.55 -16.64
N ASP A 61 31.42 -6.54 -16.87
CA ASP A 61 31.34 -5.88 -18.17
C ASP A 61 32.70 -5.26 -18.55
N SER A 62 33.39 -4.65 -17.59
CA SER A 62 34.75 -4.13 -17.80
C SER A 62 35.77 -5.24 -18.09
N THR A 63 35.68 -6.40 -17.42
CA THR A 63 36.54 -7.55 -17.72
C THR A 63 36.30 -8.08 -19.14
N ILE A 64 35.04 -8.15 -19.58
CA ILE A 64 34.68 -8.59 -20.93
C ILE A 64 35.19 -7.61 -21.98
N GLU A 65 35.04 -6.30 -21.77
CA GLU A 65 35.50 -5.29 -22.72
C GLU A 65 37.04 -5.24 -22.82
N ASN A 66 37.75 -5.36 -21.70
CA ASN A 66 39.22 -5.45 -21.72
C ASN A 66 39.68 -6.68 -22.52
N PHE A 67 39.04 -7.83 -22.30
CA PHE A 67 39.35 -9.05 -23.05
C PHE A 67 39.09 -8.90 -24.56
N LYS A 68 37.95 -8.32 -24.95
CA LYS A 68 37.64 -8.03 -26.37
C LYS A 68 38.64 -7.05 -26.98
N GLN A 69 39.11 -6.07 -26.22
CA GLN A 69 40.08 -5.09 -26.69
C GLN A 69 41.43 -5.78 -26.97
N ASP A 70 41.91 -6.60 -26.04
CA ASP A 70 43.14 -7.39 -26.23
C ASP A 70 43.03 -8.31 -27.46
N GLU A 71 41.88 -8.94 -27.68
CA GLU A 71 41.62 -9.77 -28.86
C GLU A 71 41.63 -8.97 -30.17
N ARG A 72 41.04 -7.76 -30.18
CA ARG A 72 41.05 -6.86 -31.34
C ARG A 72 42.47 -6.43 -31.71
N GLU A 73 43.30 -6.15 -30.71
CA GLU A 73 44.70 -5.77 -30.92
C GLU A 73 45.51 -6.93 -31.52
N GLN A 74 45.31 -8.16 -31.04
CA GLN A 74 45.94 -9.35 -31.61
C GLN A 74 45.48 -9.62 -33.06
N LEU A 75 44.19 -9.46 -33.35
CA LEU A 75 43.65 -9.64 -34.69
C LEU A 75 44.03 -8.51 -35.65
N ALA A 76 44.25 -7.28 -35.18
CA ALA A 76 44.67 -6.18 -36.05
C ALA A 76 46.09 -6.36 -36.61
N ALA A 77 46.96 -7.09 -35.90
CA ALA A 77 48.35 -7.31 -36.31
C ALA A 77 48.52 -8.31 -37.46
N LEU A 78 47.58 -9.25 -37.66
CA LEU A 78 47.73 -10.32 -38.66
C LEU A 78 47.34 -9.92 -40.10
N PRO A 79 46.24 -9.15 -40.34
CA PRO A 79 45.85 -8.68 -41.66
C PRO A 79 46.88 -7.73 -42.28
N SER A 80 47.58 -6.93 -41.47
CA SER A 80 48.65 -6.06 -41.98
C SER A 80 49.80 -6.90 -42.56
N GLY A 81 50.18 -8.00 -41.90
CA GLY A 81 51.14 -8.98 -42.42
C GLY A 81 50.66 -9.66 -43.71
N LEU A 82 49.37 -10.02 -43.79
CA LEU A 82 48.77 -10.61 -44.99
C LEU A 82 48.80 -9.63 -46.19
N ASN A 83 48.41 -8.38 -45.95
CA ASN A 83 48.43 -7.34 -46.98
C ASN A 83 49.85 -7.03 -47.44
N SER A 84 50.82 -7.03 -46.52
CA SER A 84 52.24 -6.90 -46.85
C SER A 84 52.71 -8.04 -47.77
N LEU A 85 52.39 -9.30 -47.45
CA LEU A 85 52.74 -10.45 -48.30
C LEU A 85 52.08 -10.40 -49.68
N ILE A 86 50.83 -9.93 -49.78
CA ILE A 86 50.14 -9.77 -51.06
C ILE A 86 50.82 -8.68 -51.91
N ALA A 87 51.19 -7.56 -51.29
CA ALA A 87 51.92 -6.49 -51.96
C ALA A 87 53.33 -6.95 -52.41
N GLU A 88 54.03 -7.70 -51.56
CA GLU A 88 55.31 -8.31 -51.87
C GLU A 88 55.22 -9.31 -53.02
N LYS A 89 54.21 -10.20 -53.02
CA LYS A 89 53.94 -11.11 -54.13
C LYS A 89 53.79 -10.32 -55.44
N ARG A 90 52.96 -9.28 -55.44
CA ARG A 90 52.70 -8.46 -56.64
C ARG A 90 54.00 -7.80 -57.13
N LYS A 91 54.72 -7.13 -56.23
CA LYS A 91 55.99 -6.45 -56.56
C LYS A 91 57.04 -7.41 -57.10
N ALA A 92 57.26 -8.54 -56.42
CA ALA A 92 58.23 -9.55 -56.85
C ALA A 92 57.87 -10.13 -58.23
N LEU A 93 56.60 -10.42 -58.51
CA LEU A 93 56.17 -10.92 -59.82
C LEU A 93 56.30 -9.87 -60.93
N GLU A 94 56.07 -8.59 -60.62
CA GLU A 94 56.29 -7.49 -61.56
C GLU A 94 57.79 -7.34 -61.90
N GLU A 95 58.67 -7.35 -60.89
CA GLU A 95 60.13 -7.26 -61.07
C GLU A 95 60.69 -8.42 -61.90
N LEU A 96 60.25 -9.65 -61.62
CA LEU A 96 60.64 -10.84 -62.38
C LEU A 96 60.24 -10.75 -63.86
N LYS A 97 59.09 -10.14 -64.16
CA LYS A 97 58.59 -9.93 -65.53
C LYS A 97 59.30 -8.76 -66.23
N ALA A 98 59.65 -7.70 -65.50
CA ALA A 98 60.29 -6.50 -66.03
C ALA A 98 61.79 -6.67 -66.33
N GLY A 99 62.39 -7.78 -65.89
CA GLY A 99 63.83 -8.03 -66.05
C GLY A 99 64.70 -7.49 -64.94
N GLU A 100 64.10 -7.14 -63.80
CA GLU A 100 64.78 -6.70 -62.58
C GLU A 100 65.17 -7.90 -61.71
N TYR A 101 65.84 -8.86 -62.35
CA TYR A 101 66.26 -10.12 -61.75
C TYR A 101 67.73 -10.41 -62.09
N CYS A 102 68.51 -10.75 -61.07
CA CYS A 102 69.95 -10.92 -61.16
C CYS A 102 70.32 -12.33 -61.64
N SER A 103 71.05 -12.42 -62.76
CA SER A 103 71.44 -13.70 -63.39
C SER A 103 72.25 -14.64 -62.49
N GLU A 104 73.15 -14.08 -61.66
CA GLU A 104 74.08 -14.86 -60.85
C GLU A 104 73.44 -15.33 -59.53
N CYS A 105 72.78 -14.40 -58.86
CA CYS A 105 72.27 -14.59 -57.50
C CYS A 105 70.82 -15.08 -57.46
N LYS A 106 70.12 -15.06 -58.60
CA LYS A 106 68.77 -15.57 -58.77
C LYS A 106 67.72 -14.94 -57.84
N ARG A 107 67.86 -13.64 -57.56
CA ARG A 107 66.95 -12.88 -56.70
C ARG A 107 66.36 -11.67 -57.45
N PRO A 108 65.09 -11.31 -57.18
CA PRO A 108 64.47 -10.09 -57.69
C PRO A 108 65.03 -8.85 -56.98
N ALA A 109 64.90 -7.68 -57.62
CA ALA A 109 65.48 -6.43 -57.15
C ALA A 109 65.06 -6.06 -55.72
N SER A 110 63.77 -6.11 -55.39
CA SER A 110 63.28 -5.77 -54.04
C SER A 110 63.82 -6.69 -52.95
N GLN A 111 64.12 -7.95 -53.26
CA GLN A 111 64.70 -8.87 -52.29
C GLN A 111 66.17 -8.52 -52.03
N VAL A 112 66.91 -8.22 -53.10
CA VAL A 112 68.32 -7.79 -53.01
C VAL A 112 68.43 -6.50 -52.18
N GLU A 113 67.65 -5.48 -52.53
CA GLU A 113 67.70 -4.18 -51.85
C GLU A 113 67.36 -4.28 -50.36
N ARG A 114 66.48 -5.20 -50.00
CA ARG A 114 66.09 -5.44 -48.61
C ARG A 114 67.13 -6.22 -47.81
N GLU A 115 67.73 -7.24 -48.41
CA GLU A 115 68.66 -8.14 -47.72
C GLU A 115 70.07 -7.55 -47.64
N THR A 116 70.53 -6.85 -48.68
CA THR A 116 71.90 -6.31 -48.74
C THR A 116 71.97 -4.83 -48.39
N ASN A 117 70.83 -4.13 -48.33
CA ASN A 117 70.76 -2.66 -48.21
C ASN A 117 71.50 -1.91 -49.34
N ASP A 118 71.80 -2.58 -50.47
CA ASP A 118 72.42 -1.98 -51.65
C ASP A 118 71.40 -1.80 -52.76
N THR A 119 71.53 -0.75 -53.56
CA THR A 119 70.70 -0.60 -54.77
C THR A 119 70.91 -1.77 -55.72
N PHE A 120 69.86 -2.21 -56.43
CA PHE A 120 69.96 -3.35 -57.34
C PHE A 120 71.09 -3.22 -58.38
N LYS A 121 71.34 -2.00 -58.88
CA LYS A 121 72.45 -1.70 -59.81
C LYS A 121 73.84 -1.84 -59.19
N GLN A 122 73.98 -1.54 -57.90
CA GLN A 122 75.23 -1.73 -57.17
C GLN A 122 75.48 -3.22 -57.01
N HIS A 123 74.47 -3.95 -56.55
CA HIS A 123 74.53 -5.40 -56.42
C HIS A 123 74.96 -6.10 -57.72
N LEU A 124 74.35 -5.77 -58.86
CA LEU A 124 74.71 -6.34 -60.16
C LEU A 124 76.18 -6.13 -60.54
N ARG A 125 76.75 -4.96 -60.19
CA ARG A 125 78.18 -4.68 -60.44
C ARG A 125 79.06 -5.55 -59.56
N ASP A 126 78.69 -5.70 -58.29
CA ASP A 126 79.49 -6.41 -57.29
C ASP A 126 79.50 -7.92 -57.57
N VAL A 127 78.36 -8.51 -57.93
CA VAL A 127 78.27 -9.95 -58.30
C VAL A 127 78.60 -10.21 -59.77
N LYS A 128 78.91 -9.16 -60.55
CA LYS A 128 79.12 -9.21 -62.01
C LYS A 128 77.95 -9.84 -62.78
N GLY A 129 76.73 -9.69 -62.26
CA GLY A 129 75.52 -10.22 -62.86
C GLY A 129 74.86 -9.29 -63.87
N LYS A 130 73.88 -9.83 -64.60
CA LYS A 130 73.05 -9.08 -65.55
C LYS A 130 71.59 -9.07 -65.12
N ALA A 131 70.92 -7.95 -65.35
CA ALA A 131 69.46 -7.83 -65.22
C ALA A 131 68.81 -8.50 -66.43
N LEU A 132 68.06 -9.57 -66.20
CA LEU A 132 67.38 -10.34 -67.25
C LEU A 132 65.96 -10.72 -66.78
N PRO A 133 64.95 -10.77 -67.67
CA PRO A 133 63.66 -11.37 -67.36
C PRO A 133 63.82 -12.79 -66.85
N ALA A 134 63.12 -13.14 -65.77
CA ALA A 134 63.17 -14.47 -65.23
C ALA A 134 62.49 -15.47 -66.19
N PRO A 135 62.97 -16.73 -66.27
CA PRO A 135 62.27 -17.78 -67.00
C PRO A 135 60.86 -17.99 -66.47
N GLN A 136 59.90 -18.31 -67.34
CA GLN A 136 58.50 -18.51 -66.95
C GLN A 136 58.32 -19.59 -65.87
N SER A 137 59.17 -20.63 -65.89
CA SER A 137 59.19 -21.68 -64.86
C SER A 137 59.56 -21.15 -63.47
N LEU A 138 60.45 -20.16 -63.39
CA LEU A 138 60.84 -19.53 -62.14
C LEU A 138 59.73 -18.59 -61.63
N ILE A 139 59.08 -17.83 -62.52
CA ILE A 139 57.94 -16.98 -62.16
C ILE A 139 56.82 -17.83 -61.55
N ALA A 140 56.47 -18.96 -62.18
CA ALA A 140 55.46 -19.87 -61.66
C ALA A 140 55.86 -20.52 -60.33
N ALA A 141 57.15 -20.83 -60.14
CA ALA A 141 57.66 -21.36 -58.87
C ALA A 141 57.57 -20.31 -57.74
N GLN A 142 57.96 -19.07 -58.01
CA GLN A 142 57.88 -17.97 -57.04
C GLN A 142 56.42 -17.62 -56.69
N GLU A 143 55.55 -17.59 -57.68
CA GLU A 143 54.10 -17.39 -57.48
C GLU A 143 53.54 -18.45 -56.54
N LYS A 144 53.83 -19.73 -56.80
CA LYS A 144 53.41 -20.85 -55.96
C LYS A 144 53.98 -20.75 -54.54
N GLU A 145 55.23 -20.29 -54.38
CA GLU A 145 55.82 -20.08 -53.05
C GLU A 145 55.07 -19.01 -52.25
N TYR A 146 54.78 -17.85 -52.86
CA TYR A 146 53.99 -16.82 -52.21
C TYR A 146 52.55 -17.26 -51.93
N ASP A 147 51.93 -18.00 -52.85
CA ASP A 147 50.59 -18.55 -52.64
C ASP A 147 50.54 -19.51 -51.45
N ASN A 148 51.56 -20.36 -51.30
CA ASN A 148 51.69 -21.23 -50.13
C ASN A 148 51.89 -20.42 -48.83
N LYS A 149 52.70 -19.35 -48.86
CA LYS A 149 52.91 -18.45 -47.72
C LYS A 149 51.61 -17.72 -47.32
N ILE A 150 50.89 -17.19 -48.31
CA ILE A 150 49.60 -16.52 -48.13
C ILE A 150 48.55 -17.50 -47.58
N ALA A 151 48.46 -18.71 -48.14
CA ALA A 151 47.54 -19.74 -47.68
C ALA A 151 47.84 -20.17 -46.24
N SER A 152 49.12 -20.35 -45.89
CA SER A 152 49.56 -20.64 -44.52
C SER A 152 49.17 -19.53 -43.55
N LEU A 153 49.42 -18.26 -43.89
CA LEU A 153 49.07 -17.14 -43.02
C LEU A 153 47.55 -16.98 -42.87
N LYS A 154 46.77 -17.19 -43.94
CA LYS A 154 45.30 -17.22 -43.87
C LYS A 154 44.79 -18.34 -42.96
N ALA A 155 45.40 -19.52 -43.01
CA ALA A 155 45.04 -20.63 -42.12
C ALA A 155 45.35 -20.29 -40.65
N VAL A 156 46.48 -19.63 -40.38
CA VAL A 156 46.83 -19.14 -39.05
C VAL A 156 45.81 -18.11 -38.54
N ILE A 157 45.42 -17.14 -39.37
CA ILE A 157 44.40 -16.13 -39.03
C ILE A 157 43.08 -16.81 -38.66
N ASN A 158 42.56 -17.69 -39.52
CA ASN A 158 41.29 -18.39 -39.28
C ASN A 158 41.36 -19.27 -38.01
N SER A 159 42.46 -19.98 -37.79
CA SER A 159 42.68 -20.77 -36.57
C SER A 159 42.66 -19.88 -35.31
N LYS A 160 43.32 -18.71 -35.38
CA LYS A 160 43.32 -17.74 -34.29
C LYS A 160 41.96 -17.11 -34.02
N GLU A 161 41.21 -16.76 -35.06
CA GLU A 161 39.83 -16.27 -34.93
C GLU A 161 38.91 -17.31 -34.29
N GLN A 162 39.04 -18.59 -34.67
CA GLN A 162 38.28 -19.68 -34.06
C GLN A 162 38.66 -19.89 -32.59
N GLN A 163 39.96 -19.82 -32.27
CA GLN A 163 40.46 -19.91 -30.89
C GLN A 163 39.87 -18.79 -30.03
N ILE A 164 39.99 -17.54 -30.50
CA ILE A 164 39.42 -16.35 -29.87
C ILE A 164 37.93 -16.56 -29.60
N ARG A 165 37.12 -16.87 -30.63
CA ARG A 165 35.67 -17.10 -30.46
C ARG A 165 35.34 -18.14 -29.40
N LYS A 166 36.15 -19.21 -29.31
CA LYS A 166 35.96 -20.26 -28.30
C LYS A 166 36.29 -19.76 -26.89
N GLU A 167 37.40 -19.06 -26.73
CA GLU A 167 37.84 -18.48 -25.45
C GLU A 167 36.87 -17.39 -24.98
N THR A 168 36.43 -16.48 -25.85
CA THR A 168 35.41 -15.48 -25.53
C THR A 168 34.11 -16.15 -25.06
N LYS A 169 33.64 -17.19 -25.76
CA LYS A 169 32.43 -17.92 -25.38
C LYS A 169 32.57 -18.58 -24.01
N GLN A 170 33.70 -19.23 -23.74
CA GLN A 170 33.97 -19.86 -22.45
C GLN A 170 34.04 -18.83 -21.32
N LEU A 171 34.66 -17.68 -21.55
CA LEU A 171 34.75 -16.59 -20.58
C LEU A 171 33.37 -16.02 -20.26
N ILE A 172 32.54 -15.80 -21.30
CA ILE A 172 31.15 -15.33 -21.13
C ILE A 172 30.34 -16.35 -20.32
N GLU A 173 30.36 -17.62 -20.68
CA GLU A 173 29.62 -18.68 -19.97
C GLU A 173 30.06 -18.83 -18.51
N PHE A 174 31.38 -18.85 -18.27
CA PHE A 174 31.95 -18.95 -16.92
C PHE A 174 31.50 -17.77 -16.05
N ASN A 175 31.63 -16.56 -16.57
CA ASN A 175 31.27 -15.37 -15.81
C ASN A 175 29.75 -15.21 -15.63
N GLN A 176 28.94 -15.56 -16.64
CA GLN A 176 27.49 -15.61 -16.51
C GLN A 176 27.07 -16.56 -15.39
N SER A 177 27.68 -17.76 -15.31
CA SER A 177 27.39 -18.71 -14.23
C SER A 177 27.76 -18.16 -12.84
N LYS A 178 28.89 -17.46 -12.74
CA LYS A 178 29.37 -16.85 -11.49
C LYS A 178 28.46 -15.70 -11.05
N THR A 179 28.09 -14.82 -11.97
CA THR A 179 27.17 -13.70 -11.73
C THR A 179 25.77 -14.19 -11.39
N GLN A 180 25.30 -15.26 -12.05
CA GLN A 180 24.02 -15.89 -11.70
C GLN A 180 24.04 -16.41 -10.26
N LYS A 181 25.09 -17.15 -9.87
CA LYS A 181 25.24 -17.65 -8.50
C LYS A 181 25.25 -16.53 -7.46
N ILE A 182 26.00 -15.45 -7.71
CA ILE A 182 26.02 -14.27 -6.82
C ILE A 182 24.64 -13.62 -6.76
N THR A 183 23.95 -13.51 -7.90
CA THR A 183 22.60 -12.94 -7.97
C THR A 183 21.60 -13.81 -7.17
N ASP A 184 21.68 -15.13 -7.28
CA ASP A 184 20.84 -16.07 -6.54
C ASP A 184 21.12 -16.03 -5.03
N ASP A 185 22.39 -15.92 -4.62
CA ASP A 185 22.80 -15.75 -3.23
C ASP A 185 22.24 -14.45 -2.64
N ILE A 186 22.31 -13.35 -3.39
CA ILE A 186 21.76 -12.05 -3.00
C ILE A 186 20.24 -12.10 -2.95
N ALA A 187 19.58 -12.71 -3.94
CA ALA A 187 18.13 -12.86 -3.95
C ALA A 187 17.62 -13.67 -2.73
N ARG A 188 18.33 -14.75 -2.37
CA ARG A 188 18.04 -15.52 -1.14
C ARG A 188 18.21 -14.68 0.12
N ALA A 189 19.29 -13.89 0.20
CA ALA A 189 19.51 -13.00 1.34
C ALA A 189 18.41 -11.93 1.45
N ILE A 190 18.04 -11.29 0.34
CA ILE A 190 16.96 -10.29 0.29
C ILE A 190 15.64 -10.91 0.75
N SER A 191 15.26 -12.07 0.21
CA SER A 191 14.04 -12.77 0.64
C SER A 191 14.06 -13.11 2.15
N GLY A 192 15.23 -13.49 2.69
CA GLY A 192 15.42 -13.69 4.12
C GLY A 192 15.16 -12.42 4.95
N HIS A 193 15.64 -11.26 4.49
CA HIS A 193 15.38 -9.97 5.13
C HIS A 193 13.92 -9.53 5.00
N ASP A 194 13.29 -9.71 3.84
CA ASP A 194 11.87 -9.37 3.62
C ASP A 194 10.94 -10.18 4.52
N ASN A 195 11.24 -11.48 4.72
CA ASN A 195 10.49 -12.32 5.66
C ASN A 195 10.59 -11.81 7.10
N LYS A 196 11.78 -11.36 7.53
CA LYS A 196 11.96 -10.73 8.84
C LYS A 196 11.19 -9.42 8.96
N ILE A 197 11.28 -8.53 7.97
CA ILE A 197 10.53 -7.26 7.95
C ILE A 197 9.03 -7.55 8.06
N THR A 198 8.53 -8.53 7.32
CA THR A 198 7.12 -8.94 7.34
C THR A 198 6.72 -9.47 8.71
N ALA A 199 7.53 -10.34 9.32
CA ALA A 199 7.28 -10.84 10.67
C ALA A 199 7.27 -9.70 11.71
N THR A 200 8.21 -8.76 11.61
CA THR A 200 8.27 -7.59 12.50
C THR A 200 7.06 -6.67 12.33
N ARG A 201 6.57 -6.48 11.09
CA ARG A 201 5.33 -5.72 10.81
C ARG A 201 4.11 -6.36 11.46
N ILE A 202 3.94 -7.68 11.31
CA ILE A 202 2.83 -8.41 11.95
C ILE A 202 2.86 -8.22 13.47
N GLU A 203 4.04 -8.26 14.09
CA GLU A 203 4.15 -8.03 15.54
C GLU A 203 3.86 -6.57 15.93
N ILE A 204 4.23 -5.58 15.10
CA ILE A 204 3.84 -4.17 15.30
C ILE A 204 2.31 -4.04 15.26
N ASP A 205 1.64 -4.65 14.28
CA ASP A 205 0.18 -4.57 14.14
C ASP A 205 -0.53 -5.24 15.31
N ARG A 206 -0.01 -6.39 15.78
CA ARG A 206 -0.51 -7.04 16.99
C ARG A 206 -0.42 -6.13 18.21
N LYS A 207 0.69 -5.42 18.39
CA LYS A 207 0.89 -4.47 19.49
C LYS A 207 0.01 -3.24 19.37
N ARG A 208 -0.16 -2.70 18.15
CA ARG A 208 -1.12 -1.62 17.86
C ARG A 208 -2.54 -2.03 18.25
N GLY A 209 -2.93 -3.27 17.97
CA GLY A 209 -4.23 -3.82 18.42
C GLY A 209 -4.38 -3.84 19.94
N VAL A 210 -3.33 -4.21 20.69
CA VAL A 210 -3.33 -4.17 22.16
C VAL A 210 -3.48 -2.72 22.68
N ILE A 211 -2.75 -1.77 22.09
CA ILE A 211 -2.84 -0.35 22.44
C ILE A 211 -4.25 0.19 22.16
N SER A 212 -4.79 -0.07 20.97
CA SER A 212 -6.14 0.37 20.57
C SER A 212 -7.21 -0.16 21.53
N LYS A 213 -7.14 -1.45 21.89
CA LYS A 213 -8.04 -2.05 22.88
C LYS A 213 -7.91 -1.36 24.25
N ALA A 214 -6.69 -1.14 24.73
CA ALA A 214 -6.46 -0.49 26.03
C ALA A 214 -7.04 0.94 26.07
N ILE A 215 -6.91 1.70 24.97
CA ILE A 215 -7.52 3.03 24.83
C ILE A 215 -9.05 2.95 24.83
N SER A 216 -9.61 1.97 24.11
CA SER A 216 -11.07 1.76 24.07
C SER A 216 -11.64 1.41 25.44
N ASP A 217 -10.98 0.50 26.17
CA ASP A 217 -11.34 0.10 27.53
C ASP A 217 -11.27 1.31 28.48
N TYR A 218 -10.19 2.11 28.41
CA TYR A 218 -10.06 3.35 29.18
C TYR A 218 -11.20 4.36 28.90
N ASN A 219 -11.55 4.56 27.63
CA ASN A 219 -12.63 5.45 27.22
C ASN A 219 -14.00 4.95 27.66
N ALA A 220 -14.23 3.62 27.65
CA ALA A 220 -15.45 3.02 28.16
C ALA A 220 -15.58 3.20 29.69
N GLU A 221 -14.51 2.91 30.44
CA GLU A 221 -14.49 3.11 31.90
C GLU A 221 -14.72 4.59 32.27
N THR A 222 -14.07 5.51 31.55
CA THR A 222 -14.24 6.95 31.75
C THR A 222 -15.68 7.38 31.46
N ARG A 223 -16.30 6.94 30.37
CA ARG A 223 -17.70 7.26 30.05
C ARG A 223 -18.68 6.77 31.13
N GLU A 224 -18.49 5.56 31.64
CA GLU A 224 -19.32 5.03 32.72
C GLU A 224 -19.11 5.81 34.04
N ALA A 225 -17.89 6.22 34.35
CA ALA A 225 -17.62 7.08 35.51
C ALA A 225 -18.34 8.42 35.40
N TRP A 226 -18.34 9.04 34.21
CA TRP A 226 -19.03 10.29 33.94
C TRP A 226 -20.56 10.14 34.04
N LYS A 227 -21.10 9.06 33.50
CA LYS A 227 -22.54 8.75 33.60
C LYS A 227 -22.98 8.64 35.06
N ARG A 228 -22.22 7.95 35.90
CA ARG A 228 -22.50 7.85 37.35
C ARG A 228 -22.42 9.21 38.05
N PHE A 229 -21.45 10.04 37.68
CA PHE A 229 -21.33 11.39 38.23
C PHE A 229 -22.58 12.23 37.93
N TYR A 230 -23.02 12.28 36.67
CA TYR A 230 -24.22 13.04 36.29
C TYR A 230 -25.49 12.53 36.95
N GLN A 231 -25.68 11.20 37.02
CA GLN A 231 -26.81 10.62 37.75
C GLN A 231 -26.84 11.02 39.22
N GLU A 232 -25.68 11.06 39.87
CA GLU A 232 -25.58 11.46 41.27
C GLU A 232 -25.78 12.97 41.46
N GLU A 233 -25.31 13.80 40.52
CA GLU A 233 -25.58 15.24 40.48
C GLU A 233 -27.08 15.53 40.31
N ASP A 234 -27.74 14.83 39.39
CA ASP A 234 -29.20 14.95 39.18
C ASP A 234 -29.99 14.59 40.44
N ARG A 235 -29.62 13.48 41.11
CA ARG A 235 -30.27 13.09 42.38
C ARG A 235 -30.13 14.17 43.45
N ARG A 236 -29.01 14.88 43.49
CA ARG A 236 -28.82 15.99 44.44
C ARG A 236 -29.58 17.24 44.04
N ASN A 237 -29.61 17.57 42.75
CA ASN A 237 -30.40 18.68 42.24
C ASN A 237 -31.89 18.48 42.58
N ILE A 238 -32.42 17.26 42.37
CA ILE A 238 -33.78 16.88 42.77
C ILE A 238 -33.95 17.04 44.29
N GLY A 239 -33.00 16.56 45.10
CA GLY A 239 -33.03 16.72 46.56
C GLY A 239 -33.04 18.18 47.03
N GLN A 240 -32.23 19.02 46.40
CA GLN A 240 -32.15 20.46 46.67
C GLN A 240 -33.44 21.17 46.25
N GLU A 241 -34.00 20.81 45.09
CA GLU A 241 -35.27 21.35 44.59
C GLU A 241 -36.42 21.00 45.54
N LEU A 242 -36.54 19.74 45.98
CA LEU A 242 -37.55 19.31 46.94
C LEU A 242 -37.44 20.05 48.28
N LEU A 243 -36.22 20.23 48.79
CA LEU A 243 -35.99 21.01 50.02
C LEU A 243 -36.34 22.48 49.83
N THR A 244 -35.99 23.07 48.68
CA THR A 244 -36.27 24.47 48.34
C THR A 244 -37.77 24.71 48.21
N LYS A 245 -38.50 23.82 47.51
CA LYS A 245 -39.97 23.86 47.41
C LYS A 245 -40.66 23.70 48.77
N SER A 246 -40.06 22.95 49.71
CA SER A 246 -40.62 22.80 51.06
C SER A 246 -40.35 23.98 52.00
N LEU A 247 -39.42 24.87 51.65
CA LEU A 247 -38.96 25.95 52.53
C LEU A 247 -40.05 26.99 52.81
N PRO A 248 -40.82 27.50 51.81
CA PRO A 248 -41.90 28.47 52.07
C PRO A 248 -42.97 27.92 53.00
N SER A 249 -43.40 26.67 52.81
CA SER A 249 -44.39 26.02 53.67
C SER A 249 -43.91 25.91 55.13
N ARG A 250 -42.63 25.57 55.34
CA ARG A 250 -42.03 25.53 56.69
C ARG A 250 -41.86 26.91 57.31
N GLN A 251 -41.56 27.92 56.48
CA GLN A 251 -41.45 29.30 56.93
C GLN A 251 -42.81 29.88 57.34
N GLN A 252 -43.90 29.49 56.65
CA GLN A 252 -45.28 29.86 56.99
C GLN A 252 -45.82 29.13 58.23
N ALA A 253 -45.36 27.90 58.51
CA ALA A 253 -45.77 27.17 59.71
C ALA A 253 -45.37 27.87 61.03
N ILE A 254 -44.34 28.74 61.02
CA ILE A 254 -43.91 29.49 62.20
C ILE A 254 -44.92 30.59 62.58
N PRO A 255 -45.29 31.56 61.71
CA PRO A 255 -46.31 32.53 62.04
C PRO A 255 -47.66 31.88 62.34
N ASP A 256 -48.04 30.79 61.66
CA ASP A 256 -49.27 30.06 61.95
C ASP A 256 -49.25 29.45 63.37
N ALA A 257 -48.14 28.82 63.76
CA ALA A 257 -47.96 28.29 65.11
C ALA A 257 -47.89 29.41 66.17
N LYS A 258 -47.27 30.56 65.84
CA LYS A 258 -47.21 31.73 66.74
C LYS A 258 -48.58 32.38 66.91
N ALA A 259 -49.39 32.46 65.86
CA ALA A 259 -50.76 32.93 65.91
C ALA A 259 -51.64 31.99 66.76
N ALA A 260 -51.49 30.67 66.59
CA ALA A 260 -52.17 29.69 67.43
C ALA A 260 -51.75 29.80 68.91
N LEU A 261 -50.46 29.99 69.19
CA LEU A 261 -49.95 30.23 70.53
C LEU A 261 -50.52 31.53 71.12
N ALA A 262 -50.55 32.62 70.36
CA ALA A 262 -51.10 33.90 70.79
C ALA A 262 -52.60 33.81 71.12
N LYS A 263 -53.36 33.04 70.32
CA LYS A 263 -54.77 32.76 70.58
C LYS A 263 -54.97 32.03 71.92
N VAL A 264 -54.25 30.93 72.13
CA VAL A 264 -54.32 30.15 73.38
C VAL A 264 -53.79 30.97 74.57
N ALA A 265 -52.78 31.82 74.36
CA ALA A 265 -52.29 32.74 75.39
C ALA A 265 -53.36 33.75 75.80
N GLY A 266 -54.10 34.33 74.84
CA GLY A 266 -55.23 35.23 75.10
C GLY A 266 -56.36 34.54 75.86
N GLU A 267 -56.68 33.30 75.51
CA GLU A 267 -57.65 32.47 76.25
C GLU A 267 -57.16 32.17 77.68
N MET A 268 -55.85 31.95 77.88
CA MET A 268 -55.25 31.70 79.20
C MET A 268 -55.16 32.98 80.08
N THR A 269 -55.00 34.17 79.48
CA THR A 269 -54.98 35.44 80.24
C THR A 269 -56.30 35.74 80.95
N VAL A 270 -57.42 35.30 80.36
CA VAL A 270 -58.76 35.40 80.99
C VAL A 270 -58.81 34.62 82.31
N PHE A 271 -58.05 33.54 82.44
CA PHE A 271 -57.96 32.77 83.70
C PHE A 271 -56.94 33.36 84.69
N SER A 272 -55.89 34.04 84.24
CA SER A 272 -54.82 34.54 85.13
C SER A 272 -55.18 35.81 85.88
N GLU A 273 -56.08 36.64 85.35
CA GLU A 273 -56.50 37.89 86.00
C GLU A 273 -57.59 37.67 87.06
N SER A 274 -58.24 36.51 87.06
CA SER A 274 -59.50 36.31 87.79
C SER A 274 -59.37 35.62 89.15
N THR A 275 -58.34 34.83 89.47
CA THR A 275 -58.30 34.12 90.77
C THR A 275 -56.96 33.43 91.05
N ASN A 276 -56.56 33.37 92.32
CA ASN A 276 -55.45 32.52 92.76
C ASN A 276 -55.80 31.04 92.47
N PRO A 277 -54.95 30.25 91.78
CA PRO A 277 -55.28 28.86 91.42
C PRO A 277 -55.59 27.96 92.64
N ALA A 278 -55.19 28.39 93.84
CA ALA A 278 -55.52 27.73 95.10
C ALA A 278 -56.98 27.92 95.56
N THR A 279 -57.72 28.89 95.01
CA THR A 279 -59.12 29.19 95.38
C THR A 279 -60.14 28.76 94.33
N LEU A 280 -59.69 28.12 93.23
CA LEU A 280 -60.55 27.58 92.19
C LEU A 280 -61.20 26.27 92.66
N ASP A 281 -62.48 26.08 92.32
CA ASP A 281 -63.14 24.79 92.45
C ASP A 281 -62.49 23.75 91.51
N GLU A 282 -62.83 22.47 91.68
CA GLU A 282 -62.19 21.37 90.95
C GLU A 282 -62.43 21.45 89.42
N GLU A 283 -63.60 21.94 89.01
CA GLU A 283 -63.96 22.07 87.60
C GLU A 283 -63.17 23.19 86.92
N GLN A 284 -63.09 24.35 87.57
CA GLN A 284 -62.28 25.49 87.12
C GLN A 284 -60.79 25.16 87.10
N ARG A 285 -60.31 24.37 88.07
CA ARG A 285 -58.92 23.90 88.12
C ARG A 285 -58.61 22.95 86.96
N ASN A 286 -59.51 22.03 86.64
CA ASN A 286 -59.36 21.12 85.51
C ASN A 286 -59.41 21.86 84.17
N ALA A 287 -60.26 22.87 84.03
CA ALA A 287 -60.29 23.76 82.87
C ALA A 287 -58.97 24.54 82.72
N PHE A 288 -58.44 25.12 83.81
CA PHE A 288 -57.15 25.80 83.83
C PHE A 288 -55.98 24.88 83.45
N LEU A 289 -55.95 23.64 83.98
CA LEU A 289 -54.91 22.66 83.64
C LEU A 289 -54.99 22.23 82.17
N THR A 290 -56.20 22.11 81.63
CA THR A 290 -56.42 21.80 80.20
C THR A 290 -55.94 22.94 79.31
N GLU A 291 -56.25 24.19 79.64
CA GLU A 291 -55.77 25.35 78.89
C GLU A 291 -54.25 25.54 79.01
N ARG A 292 -53.68 25.31 80.19
CA ARG A 292 -52.23 25.28 80.39
C ARG A 292 -51.56 24.18 79.56
N ALA A 293 -52.18 23.01 79.42
CA ALA A 293 -51.70 21.94 78.56
C ALA A 293 -51.77 22.34 77.08
N ARG A 294 -52.85 22.96 76.62
CA ARG A 294 -52.99 23.52 75.26
C ARG A 294 -51.93 24.58 74.98
N PHE A 295 -51.68 25.48 75.94
CA PHE A 295 -50.65 26.51 75.82
C PHE A 295 -49.25 25.88 75.68
N ASN A 296 -48.93 24.90 76.53
CA ASN A 296 -47.66 24.18 76.43
C ASN A 296 -47.53 23.41 75.10
N GLN A 297 -48.61 22.82 74.60
CA GLN A 297 -48.64 22.15 73.30
C GLN A 297 -48.44 23.12 72.14
N ALA A 298 -49.05 24.30 72.18
CA ALA A 298 -48.85 25.35 71.19
C ALA A 298 -47.41 25.91 71.23
N LYS A 299 -46.84 26.09 72.42
CA LYS A 299 -45.43 26.49 72.60
C LYS A 299 -44.48 25.44 72.02
N LEU A 300 -44.77 24.16 72.25
CA LEU A 300 -44.02 23.05 71.66
C LEU A 300 -44.16 23.00 70.14
N ALA A 301 -45.33 23.34 69.58
CA ALA A 301 -45.55 23.42 68.13
C ALA A 301 -44.69 24.51 67.47
N VAL A 302 -44.60 25.70 68.07
CA VAL A 302 -43.70 26.78 67.60
C VAL A 302 -42.24 26.32 67.61
N ALA A 303 -41.78 25.74 68.73
CA ALA A 303 -40.42 25.24 68.85
C ALA A 303 -40.10 24.13 67.82
N ARG A 304 -41.07 23.25 67.53
CA ARG A 304 -40.94 22.22 66.48
C ARG A 304 -40.85 22.83 65.09
N ALA A 305 -41.68 23.82 64.77
CA ALA A 305 -41.66 24.51 63.48
C ALA A 305 -40.32 25.25 63.25
N GLU A 306 -39.84 25.98 64.26
CA GLU A 306 -38.52 26.65 64.21
C GLU A 306 -37.39 25.63 64.05
N THR A 307 -37.41 24.53 64.81
CA THR A 307 -36.42 23.44 64.68
C THR A 307 -36.45 22.81 63.28
N GLN A 308 -37.63 22.59 62.71
CA GLN A 308 -37.76 22.03 61.36
C GLN A 308 -37.23 23.00 60.30
N LEU A 309 -37.51 24.29 60.41
CA LEU A 309 -36.98 25.29 59.48
C LEU A 309 -35.45 25.33 59.53
N THR A 310 -34.86 25.41 60.73
CA THR A 310 -33.39 25.39 60.90
C THR A 310 -32.79 24.14 60.29
N ARG A 311 -33.31 22.95 60.61
CA ARG A 311 -32.85 21.68 60.01
C ARG A 311 -32.94 21.66 58.48
N THR A 312 -33.91 22.35 57.89
CA THR A 312 -34.07 22.43 56.42
C THR A 312 -32.99 23.32 55.82
N LYS A 313 -32.75 24.49 56.43
CA LYS A 313 -31.70 25.42 56.01
C LYS A 313 -30.32 24.78 56.12
N ASP A 314 -30.03 24.14 57.26
CA ASP A 314 -28.77 23.43 57.48
C ASP A 314 -28.58 22.32 56.43
N ARG A 315 -29.64 21.56 56.12
CA ARG A 315 -29.58 20.54 55.06
C ARG A 315 -29.32 21.13 53.68
N LEU A 316 -29.96 22.25 53.33
CA LEU A 316 -29.71 22.94 52.06
C LEU A 316 -28.27 23.44 51.96
N GLU A 317 -27.72 24.01 53.03
CA GLU A 317 -26.34 24.49 53.07
C GLU A 317 -25.33 23.33 52.98
N VAL A 318 -25.59 22.21 53.67
CA VAL A 318 -24.78 20.99 53.55
C VAL A 318 -24.83 20.41 52.14
N ILE A 319 -26.00 20.37 51.49
CA ILE A 319 -26.11 19.89 50.11
C ILE A 319 -25.39 20.84 49.15
N ALA A 320 -25.56 22.16 49.30
CA ALA A 320 -24.92 23.15 48.44
C ALA A 320 -23.39 23.09 48.54
N SER A 321 -22.84 23.00 49.76
CA SER A 321 -21.40 22.87 50.00
C SER A 321 -20.85 21.54 49.48
N GLN A 322 -21.57 20.43 49.65
CA GLN A 322 -21.17 19.13 49.10
C GLN A 322 -21.19 19.13 47.56
N THR A 323 -22.20 19.74 46.94
CA THR A 323 -22.28 19.84 45.47
C THR A 323 -21.15 20.72 44.92
N ALA A 324 -20.84 21.85 45.57
CA ALA A 324 -19.73 22.71 45.18
C ALA A 324 -18.38 21.99 45.25
N SER A 325 -18.07 21.36 46.40
CA SER A 325 -16.83 20.62 46.61
C SER A 325 -16.67 19.46 45.60
N GLN A 326 -17.75 18.77 45.26
CA GLN A 326 -17.68 17.68 44.28
C GLN A 326 -17.56 18.16 42.83
N ARG A 327 -18.17 19.29 42.47
CA ARG A 327 -17.94 19.90 41.15
C ARG A 327 -16.49 20.31 40.98
N GLU A 328 -15.89 20.89 42.01
CA GLU A 328 -14.46 21.26 42.01
C GLU A 328 -13.58 20.01 41.89
N ALA A 329 -13.83 18.97 42.70
CA ALA A 329 -13.10 17.70 42.62
C ALA A 329 -13.23 17.03 41.24
N PHE A 330 -14.43 17.09 40.64
CA PHE A 330 -14.68 16.55 39.30
C PHE A 330 -13.96 17.35 38.20
N GLN A 331 -13.99 18.69 38.28
CA GLN A 331 -13.24 19.54 37.34
C GLN A 331 -11.74 19.26 37.43
N ALA A 332 -11.19 19.15 38.65
CA ALA A 332 -9.79 18.80 38.86
C ALA A 332 -9.42 17.40 38.33
N HIS A 333 -10.34 16.43 38.43
CA HIS A 333 -10.15 15.10 37.84
C HIS A 333 -10.15 15.18 36.30
N ARG A 334 -11.11 15.91 35.72
CA ARG A 334 -11.21 16.09 34.27
C ARG A 334 -9.98 16.78 33.68
N THR A 335 -9.45 17.81 34.34
CA THR A 335 -8.22 18.48 33.88
C THR A 335 -7.03 17.53 33.96
N ARG A 336 -6.90 16.76 35.05
CA ARG A 336 -5.84 15.75 35.18
C ARG A 336 -5.92 14.66 34.12
N ASP A 337 -7.12 14.16 33.81
CA ASP A 337 -7.32 13.17 32.75
C ASP A 337 -6.97 13.74 31.37
N ALA A 338 -7.38 14.98 31.10
CA ALA A 338 -7.06 15.66 29.85
C ALA A 338 -5.55 15.88 29.67
N GLU A 339 -4.86 16.32 30.71
CA GLU A 339 -3.40 16.47 30.72
C GLU A 339 -2.68 15.12 30.57
N SER A 340 -3.18 14.07 31.24
CA SER A 340 -2.63 12.72 31.10
C SER A 340 -2.82 12.18 29.68
N LEU A 341 -4.00 12.37 29.09
CA LEU A 341 -4.29 11.93 27.73
C LEU A 341 -3.42 12.69 26.72
N ASP A 342 -3.32 14.02 26.85
CA ASP A 342 -2.49 14.84 25.97
C ASP A 342 -1.02 14.46 26.09
N GLY A 343 -0.52 14.17 27.30
CA GLY A 343 0.82 13.64 27.52
C GLY A 343 1.06 12.31 26.79
N ILE A 344 0.10 11.39 26.84
CA ILE A 344 0.19 10.10 26.11
C ILE A 344 0.16 10.32 24.60
N LEU A 345 -0.75 11.16 24.11
CA LEU A 345 -0.88 11.46 22.68
C LEU A 345 0.37 12.14 22.14
N LYS A 346 0.99 13.01 22.95
CA LYS A 346 2.28 13.63 22.64
C LYS A 346 3.40 12.59 22.62
N ASP A 347 3.50 11.73 23.62
CA ASP A 347 4.50 10.65 23.66
C ASP A 347 4.37 9.72 22.46
N LEU A 348 3.15 9.39 22.03
CA LEU A 348 2.90 8.59 20.82
C LEU A 348 3.38 9.34 19.57
N ARG A 349 3.09 10.64 19.46
CA ARG A 349 3.52 11.47 18.33
C ARG A 349 5.04 11.61 18.26
N ASP A 350 5.71 11.84 19.39
CA ASP A 350 7.17 11.92 19.49
C ASP A 350 7.85 10.57 19.15
N ARG A 351 7.09 9.47 19.22
CA ARG A 351 7.50 8.13 18.79
C ARG A 351 7.11 7.82 17.33
N GLY A 352 6.57 8.79 16.60
CA GLY A 352 6.17 8.65 15.19
C GLY A 352 4.87 7.85 14.99
N ILE A 353 4.09 7.60 16.04
CA ILE A 353 2.79 6.94 15.96
C ILE A 353 1.72 8.02 15.83
N ASN A 354 1.08 8.11 14.67
CA ASN A 354 0.03 9.10 14.46
C ASN A 354 -1.24 8.70 15.25
N PRO A 355 -1.70 9.50 16.23
CA PRO A 355 -2.87 9.14 17.03
C PRO A 355 -4.17 9.05 16.24
N SER A 356 -4.27 9.72 15.09
CA SER A 356 -5.45 9.61 14.22
C SER A 356 -5.60 8.23 13.60
N GLU A 357 -4.50 7.50 13.39
CA GLU A 357 -4.53 6.10 12.95
C GLU A 357 -5.05 5.14 14.04
N LEU A 358 -5.07 5.59 15.30
CA LEU A 358 -5.57 4.84 16.45
C LEU A 358 -7.02 5.18 16.82
N ALA A 359 -7.62 6.21 16.21
CA ALA A 359 -8.90 6.75 16.62
C ALA A 359 -10.09 6.11 15.88
N TYR A 360 -10.93 5.36 16.61
CA TYR A 360 -12.34 5.22 16.30
C TYR A 360 -13.16 6.14 17.21
N HIS A 361 -14.00 6.98 16.60
CA HIS A 361 -15.05 7.82 17.20
C HIS A 361 -14.75 8.47 18.56
N THR A 362 -14.13 9.65 18.52
CA THR A 362 -14.37 10.66 19.56
C THR A 362 -15.86 11.04 19.56
N PRO A 363 -16.57 11.01 20.71
CA PRO A 363 -17.95 11.47 20.75
C PRO A 363 -17.99 12.97 20.41
N PRO A 364 -19.03 13.44 19.70
CA PRO A 364 -19.14 14.84 19.33
C PRO A 364 -19.12 15.70 20.59
N GLN A 365 -18.18 16.65 20.63
CA GLN A 365 -18.18 17.70 21.64
C GLN A 365 -19.43 18.54 21.44
N LYS A 366 -20.52 18.22 22.16
CA LYS A 366 -21.64 19.15 22.28
C LYS A 366 -21.11 20.34 23.08
N ASN A 367 -20.91 21.46 22.38
CA ASN A 367 -20.58 22.74 22.97
C ASN A 367 -21.62 23.08 24.05
N ILE A 368 -21.24 22.96 25.32
CA ILE A 368 -21.99 23.53 26.43
C ILE A 368 -21.59 25.01 26.49
N ALA A 369 -22.10 25.78 25.53
CA ALA A 369 -22.12 27.22 25.62
C ALA A 369 -23.57 27.63 25.90
N THR A 370 -23.80 28.12 27.13
CA THR A 370 -24.96 28.92 27.55
C THR A 370 -26.35 28.35 27.26
N ALA A 371 -26.85 27.52 28.17
CA ALA A 371 -28.29 27.34 28.39
C ALA A 371 -28.65 27.88 29.78
N THR A 372 -28.68 29.21 29.91
CA THR A 372 -29.45 29.88 30.96
C THR A 372 -30.76 30.34 30.34
N THR A 373 -31.86 29.86 30.94
CA THR A 373 -33.28 30.23 30.72
C THR A 373 -33.90 29.89 29.36
N SER A 374 -34.50 28.70 29.25
CA SER A 374 -35.83 28.57 28.63
C SER A 374 -36.53 27.29 29.12
N SER A 375 -37.67 27.49 29.78
CA SER A 375 -38.88 26.65 29.76
C SER A 375 -38.71 25.13 29.78
N ALA A 376 -39.00 24.54 30.94
CA ALA A 376 -39.41 23.15 31.05
C ALA A 376 -40.87 23.04 30.58
N ASP A 377 -41.08 22.53 29.38
CA ASP A 377 -42.26 21.80 28.92
C ASP A 377 -41.81 21.11 27.61
N ASP A 378 -42.20 19.84 27.39
CA ASP A 378 -41.80 18.93 26.31
C ASP A 378 -40.61 17.99 26.60
N PHE A 379 -40.74 17.10 27.60
CA PHE A 379 -39.97 15.85 27.59
C PHE A 379 -40.57 14.71 28.43
N PHE A 380 -41.85 14.37 28.27
CA PHE A 380 -42.37 13.03 28.60
C PHE A 380 -43.58 12.68 27.74
N GLY A 381 -43.36 11.85 26.72
CA GLY A 381 -44.41 11.10 26.02
C GLY A 381 -44.07 9.62 26.10
N LEU A 382 -44.54 8.97 27.17
CA LEU A 382 -44.67 7.52 27.27
C LEU A 382 -46.14 7.20 26.98
N ASP A 383 -46.40 6.37 25.98
CA ASP A 383 -47.63 5.59 25.88
C ASP A 383 -47.24 4.13 25.56
N GLU A 384 -47.48 3.25 26.54
CA GLU A 384 -47.95 1.87 26.36
C GLU A 384 -49.44 1.99 25.93
N ASP A 385 -50.10 1.17 25.11
CA ASP A 385 -50.02 -0.27 24.95
C ASP A 385 -50.89 -0.74 23.76
N ASP A 386 -50.58 -1.95 23.29
CA ASP A 386 -51.46 -3.02 22.79
C ASP A 386 -51.94 -3.19 21.31
N SER A 387 -51.61 -4.39 20.83
CA SER A 387 -52.39 -5.32 19.99
C SER A 387 -52.25 -5.33 18.45
N THR A 388 -51.77 -6.51 18.00
CA THR A 388 -52.12 -7.30 16.78
C THR A 388 -51.08 -7.49 15.66
N ILE A 389 -50.52 -8.71 15.66
CA ILE A 389 -49.95 -9.51 14.55
C ILE A 389 -51.15 -10.01 13.68
N PRO A 390 -51.11 -10.22 12.32
CA PRO A 390 -50.11 -11.06 11.63
C PRO A 390 -49.62 -10.71 10.19
N THR A 391 -48.36 -11.14 9.96
CA THR A 391 -47.85 -11.95 8.82
C THR A 391 -48.07 -11.48 7.38
N GLN A 392 -46.98 -11.19 6.64
CA GLN A 392 -46.65 -11.85 5.36
C GLN A 392 -45.23 -11.56 4.84
N ALA A 393 -44.70 -12.55 4.12
CA ALA A 393 -43.35 -12.67 3.60
C ALA A 393 -43.09 -11.91 2.28
N ASN A 394 -41.79 -11.81 1.92
CA ASN A 394 -41.19 -12.24 0.63
C ASN A 394 -40.35 -11.17 -0.14
N LYS A 395 -39.06 -11.51 -0.34
CA LYS A 395 -38.17 -11.40 -1.53
C LYS A 395 -37.88 -10.08 -2.28
N GLN A 396 -36.56 -9.84 -2.42
CA GLN A 396 -35.76 -9.56 -3.65
C GLN A 396 -36.00 -8.27 -4.47
N GLY A 397 -34.88 -7.59 -4.81
CA GLY A 397 -34.61 -7.20 -6.21
C GLY A 397 -34.25 -5.73 -6.50
N ALA A 398 -32.95 -5.51 -6.77
CA ALA A 398 -32.35 -4.75 -7.89
C ALA A 398 -32.69 -3.26 -8.20
N SER A 399 -31.61 -2.49 -8.39
CA SER A 399 -31.47 -1.23 -9.18
C SER A 399 -31.56 -1.51 -10.70
N PRO A 400 -31.86 -0.54 -11.60
CA PRO A 400 -30.82 0.24 -12.33
C PRO A 400 -31.30 1.67 -12.75
N GLY A 401 -30.60 2.60 -13.41
CA GLY A 401 -29.31 2.73 -14.10
C GLY A 401 -29.38 3.97 -15.05
N ALA A 402 -28.25 4.61 -15.39
CA ALA A 402 -28.14 5.67 -16.41
C ALA A 402 -26.86 5.50 -17.26
N SER A 403 -26.91 5.93 -18.54
CA SER A 403 -26.11 5.47 -19.69
C SER A 403 -24.85 6.29 -20.07
N GLU A 404 -24.05 5.73 -20.98
CA GLU A 404 -22.58 5.83 -21.07
C GLU A 404 -22.02 6.45 -22.40
N SER A 405 -22.45 7.64 -22.85
CA SER A 405 -22.02 8.16 -24.17
C SER A 405 -21.49 9.59 -24.26
N ASP A 406 -20.82 10.13 -23.23
CA ASP A 406 -20.36 11.54 -23.25
C ASP A 406 -18.88 11.79 -22.90
N TRP A 407 -17.98 10.83 -23.12
CA TRP A 407 -16.56 10.96 -22.71
C TRP A 407 -15.59 10.84 -23.90
N GLY A 408 -15.25 11.98 -24.53
CA GLY A 408 -14.33 12.05 -25.67
C GLY A 408 -12.87 11.70 -25.35
N LEU A 409 -12.35 10.64 -25.98
CA LEU A 409 -10.94 10.20 -25.92
C LEU A 409 -10.29 10.15 -27.33
N PRO A 410 -8.97 10.38 -27.48
CA PRO A 410 -8.30 10.53 -28.78
C PRO A 410 -7.92 9.20 -29.48
N ASP A 411 -7.63 9.29 -30.79
CA ASP A 411 -7.31 8.17 -31.70
C ASP A 411 -5.80 7.82 -31.66
N PHE A 412 -5.48 6.53 -31.52
CA PHE A 412 -4.12 6.00 -31.31
C PHE A 412 -3.55 5.25 -32.51
N SER A 413 -4.29 5.19 -33.62
CA SER A 413 -4.01 4.27 -34.73
C SER A 413 -2.72 4.55 -35.54
N SER A 414 -1.94 5.59 -35.21
CA SER A 414 -0.77 6.03 -35.99
C SER A 414 0.54 6.16 -35.20
N MET A 415 0.57 5.75 -33.92
CA MET A 415 1.77 5.86 -33.07
C MET A 415 2.72 4.66 -33.21
N THR A 416 4.03 4.88 -32.99
CA THR A 416 5.00 3.79 -32.90
C THR A 416 4.91 3.06 -31.54
N ASP A 417 5.32 1.80 -31.45
CA ASP A 417 5.20 0.98 -30.24
C ASP A 417 5.90 1.57 -29.00
N SER A 418 7.03 2.28 -29.20
CA SER A 418 7.72 2.98 -28.11
C SER A 418 7.02 4.27 -27.68
N ASP A 419 6.37 4.98 -28.61
CA ASP A 419 5.59 6.17 -28.29
C ASP A 419 4.29 5.82 -27.58
N LEU A 420 3.64 4.73 -27.98
CA LEU A 420 2.45 4.19 -27.32
C LEU A 420 2.77 3.73 -25.88
N ALA A 421 3.88 3.00 -25.67
CA ALA A 421 4.30 2.57 -24.34
C ALA A 421 4.58 3.77 -23.41
N ARG A 422 5.29 4.79 -23.92
CA ARG A 422 5.61 6.01 -23.15
C ARG A 422 4.36 6.87 -22.88
N ARG A 423 3.36 6.86 -23.77
CA ARG A 423 2.08 7.57 -23.58
C ARG A 423 1.15 6.87 -22.59
N LEU A 424 1.08 5.53 -22.63
CA LEU A 424 0.35 4.73 -21.65
C LEU A 424 0.97 4.86 -20.26
N GLU A 425 2.30 4.86 -20.17
CA GLU A 425 3.01 5.13 -18.92
C GLU A 425 2.68 6.52 -18.36
N GLY A 426 2.61 7.55 -19.21
CA GLY A 426 2.14 8.89 -18.82
C GLY A 426 0.69 8.92 -18.31
N PHE A 427 -0.22 8.24 -19.01
CA PHE A 427 -1.63 8.12 -18.60
C PHE A 427 -1.81 7.39 -17.25
N PHE A 428 -1.04 6.33 -17.00
CA PHE A 428 -1.10 5.62 -15.72
C PHE A 428 -0.47 6.40 -14.56
N ASN A 429 0.52 7.24 -14.84
CA ASN A 429 1.08 8.15 -13.84
C ASN A 429 0.07 9.26 -13.49
N GLU A 430 -0.61 9.84 -14.48
CA GLU A 430 -1.64 10.87 -14.28
C GLU A 430 -2.85 10.34 -13.48
N VAL A 431 -3.31 9.12 -13.77
CA VAL A 431 -4.34 8.42 -12.98
C VAL A 431 -3.84 8.04 -11.58
N GLY A 432 -2.55 7.74 -11.43
CA GLY A 432 -1.92 7.45 -10.14
C GLY A 432 -1.83 8.69 -9.24
N ASP A 433 -1.51 9.84 -9.81
CA ASP A 433 -1.43 11.12 -9.10
C ASP A 433 -2.85 11.59 -8.67
N GLU A 434 -3.86 11.50 -9.55
CA GLU A 434 -5.26 11.81 -9.22
C GLU A 434 -5.85 10.84 -8.17
N ALA A 435 -5.46 9.56 -8.20
CA ALA A 435 -5.84 8.59 -7.16
C ALA A 435 -5.16 8.92 -5.82
N GLY A 436 -3.94 9.44 -5.84
CA GLY A 436 -3.24 9.95 -4.65
C GLY A 436 -4.01 11.09 -3.98
N ASP A 437 -4.47 12.06 -4.77
CA ASP A 437 -5.25 13.21 -4.28
C ASP A 437 -6.63 12.80 -3.74
N ALA A 438 -7.29 11.80 -4.35
CA ALA A 438 -8.56 11.26 -3.88
C ALA A 438 -8.43 10.46 -2.57
N ILE A 439 -7.30 9.75 -2.39
CA ILE A 439 -6.99 9.04 -1.13
C ILE A 439 -6.77 10.03 0.02
N GLU A 440 -6.21 11.21 -0.26
CA GLU A 440 -6.04 12.28 0.72
C GLU A 440 -7.40 12.87 1.19
N GLN A 441 -8.46 12.73 0.37
CA GLN A 441 -9.83 13.22 0.65
C GLN A 441 -10.77 12.19 1.29
N GLY A 442 -10.40 10.91 1.37
CA GLY A 442 -11.11 9.88 2.14
C GLY A 442 -11.42 8.59 1.37
N ALA A 443 -11.56 7.48 2.12
CA ALA A 443 -11.53 6.12 1.59
C ALA A 443 -12.69 5.71 0.65
N GLU A 444 -13.91 6.22 0.86
CA GLU A 444 -15.06 5.85 0.00
C GLU A 444 -14.95 6.46 -1.41
N ALA A 445 -14.43 7.69 -1.53
CA ALA A 445 -14.18 8.32 -2.83
C ALA A 445 -12.99 7.67 -3.57
N ALA A 446 -12.01 7.16 -2.83
CA ALA A 446 -10.85 6.45 -3.38
C ALA A 446 -11.23 5.09 -3.97
N ASP A 447 -12.11 4.32 -3.32
CA ASP A 447 -12.52 2.99 -3.80
C ASP A 447 -13.36 3.07 -5.09
N GLU A 448 -14.30 4.02 -5.17
CA GLU A 448 -15.11 4.23 -6.37
C GLU A 448 -14.25 4.73 -7.55
N PHE A 449 -13.28 5.61 -7.28
CA PHE A 449 -12.35 6.12 -8.28
C PHE A 449 -11.37 5.05 -8.79
N VAL A 450 -10.77 4.25 -7.89
CA VAL A 450 -9.87 3.15 -8.25
C VAL A 450 -10.61 2.10 -9.08
N THR A 451 -11.86 1.80 -8.73
CA THR A 451 -12.71 0.87 -9.49
C THR A 451 -12.99 1.39 -10.91
N ASP A 452 -13.25 2.68 -11.08
CA ASP A 452 -13.52 3.27 -12.38
C ASP A 452 -12.24 3.42 -13.24
N ALA A 453 -11.11 3.78 -12.63
CA ALA A 453 -9.80 3.79 -13.27
C ALA A 453 -9.37 2.40 -13.78
N GLN A 454 -9.60 1.35 -12.99
CA GLN A 454 -9.37 -0.04 -13.39
C GLN A 454 -10.25 -0.45 -14.57
N LYS A 455 -11.53 -0.03 -14.60
CA LYS A 455 -12.42 -0.27 -15.75
C LYS A 455 -11.94 0.42 -17.03
N ARG A 456 -11.45 1.66 -16.94
CA ARG A 456 -10.90 2.41 -18.09
C ARG A 456 -9.63 1.76 -18.64
N ALA A 457 -8.70 1.36 -17.76
CA ALA A 457 -7.49 0.64 -18.13
C ALA A 457 -7.81 -0.69 -18.84
N ARG A 458 -8.81 -1.42 -18.33
CA ARG A 458 -9.27 -2.69 -18.89
C ARG A 458 -9.86 -2.53 -20.30
N LYS A 459 -10.74 -1.54 -20.52
CA LYS A 459 -11.31 -1.24 -21.85
C LYS A 459 -10.25 -0.78 -22.86
N ALA A 460 -9.20 -0.10 -22.42
CA ALA A 460 -8.11 0.36 -23.31
C ALA A 460 -7.23 -0.81 -23.79
N ILE A 461 -6.86 -1.72 -22.88
CA ILE A 461 -6.08 -2.93 -23.20
C ILE A 461 -6.85 -3.85 -24.16
N GLU A 462 -8.15 -4.03 -23.93
CA GLU A 462 -9.02 -4.86 -24.77
C GLU A 462 -9.12 -4.33 -26.21
N ARG A 463 -9.26 -3.00 -26.39
CA ARG A 463 -9.33 -2.37 -27.72
C ARG A 463 -8.03 -2.53 -28.51
N GLU A 464 -6.88 -2.44 -27.85
CA GLU A 464 -5.58 -2.58 -28.49
C GLU A 464 -5.28 -4.05 -28.88
N LEU A 465 -5.63 -5.01 -28.02
CA LEU A 465 -5.54 -6.43 -28.35
C LEU A 465 -6.40 -6.79 -29.56
N LEU A 466 -7.64 -6.28 -29.62
CA LEU A 466 -8.53 -6.46 -30.76
C LEU A 466 -8.02 -5.78 -32.04
N SER A 467 -7.33 -4.64 -31.92
CA SER A 467 -6.71 -3.93 -33.04
C SER A 467 -5.56 -4.76 -33.66
N ARG A 468 -4.68 -5.33 -32.82
CA ARG A 468 -3.54 -6.14 -33.28
C ARG A 468 -3.94 -7.52 -33.80
N LEU A 469 -5.01 -8.13 -33.26
CA LEU A 469 -5.59 -9.35 -33.81
C LEU A 469 -6.15 -9.16 -35.22
N LYS A 470 -6.70 -7.98 -35.52
CA LYS A 470 -7.22 -7.65 -36.85
C LYS A 470 -6.13 -7.37 -37.89
N SER A 471 -4.91 -7.00 -37.47
CA SER A 471 -3.80 -6.73 -38.38
C SER A 471 -3.02 -7.99 -38.79
N GLY A 472 -3.38 -9.17 -38.27
CA GLY A 472 -2.84 -10.46 -38.73
C GLY A 472 -1.36 -10.69 -38.39
N SER A 473 -0.79 -9.93 -37.45
CA SER A 473 0.57 -10.17 -36.95
C SER A 473 0.58 -11.40 -36.04
N ASN A 474 1.19 -12.49 -36.50
CA ASN A 474 1.31 -13.73 -35.73
C ASN A 474 2.48 -13.72 -34.71
N ASP A 475 3.33 -12.69 -34.73
CA ASP A 475 4.32 -12.47 -33.67
C ASP A 475 3.75 -11.52 -32.62
N VAL A 476 3.12 -12.10 -31.60
CA VAL A 476 3.00 -11.43 -30.30
C VAL A 476 4.39 -11.47 -29.69
N ASP A 477 5.18 -10.43 -29.91
CA ASP A 477 6.53 -10.35 -29.39
C ASP A 477 6.54 -10.51 -27.86
N ALA A 478 7.59 -11.15 -27.34
CA ALA A 478 7.73 -11.60 -25.95
C ALA A 478 7.58 -10.43 -24.95
N SER A 479 7.80 -9.20 -25.39
CA SER A 479 7.62 -7.97 -24.60
C SER A 479 6.16 -7.74 -24.20
N LEU A 480 5.19 -7.85 -25.13
CA LEU A 480 3.76 -7.64 -24.86
C LEU A 480 3.15 -8.79 -24.03
N LYS A 481 3.58 -10.03 -24.30
CA LYS A 481 3.25 -11.20 -23.47
C LYS A 481 3.77 -11.03 -22.04
N ASN A 482 4.97 -10.48 -21.84
CA ASN A 482 5.53 -10.23 -20.51
C ASN A 482 4.88 -9.06 -19.79
N SER A 483 4.46 -8.00 -20.49
CA SER A 483 3.70 -6.90 -19.88
C SER A 483 2.32 -7.34 -19.41
N LEU A 484 1.58 -8.10 -20.23
CA LEU A 484 0.27 -8.69 -19.84
C LEU A 484 0.39 -9.74 -18.74
N LYS A 485 1.47 -10.53 -18.70
CA LYS A 485 1.72 -11.52 -17.64
C LYS A 485 2.11 -10.87 -16.31
N ARG A 486 2.85 -9.76 -16.33
CA ARG A 486 3.12 -8.95 -15.13
C ARG A 486 1.85 -8.30 -14.58
N LEU A 487 0.97 -7.81 -15.47
CA LEU A 487 -0.32 -7.23 -15.15
C LEU A 487 -1.31 -8.26 -14.58
N ALA A 488 -1.31 -9.49 -15.11
CA ALA A 488 -2.10 -10.60 -14.56
C ALA A 488 -1.56 -11.11 -13.21
N SER A 489 -0.23 -11.17 -13.02
CA SER A 489 0.40 -11.66 -11.77
C SER A 489 0.33 -10.71 -10.59
N SER A 490 0.20 -9.39 -10.79
CA SER A 490 -0.02 -8.48 -9.66
C SER A 490 -1.43 -8.60 -9.07
N TYR A 491 -2.36 -9.32 -9.73
CA TYR A 491 -3.75 -9.51 -9.32
C TYR A 491 -4.17 -10.98 -9.42
N TRP A 492 -3.29 -11.91 -9.05
CA TRP A 492 -3.41 -13.32 -9.48
C TRP A 492 -4.61 -14.08 -8.87
N ASP A 493 -5.08 -13.75 -7.67
CA ASP A 493 -6.23 -14.47 -7.09
C ASP A 493 -7.58 -13.93 -7.59
N ASP A 494 -7.69 -12.63 -7.87
CA ASP A 494 -8.90 -12.03 -8.46
C ASP A 494 -8.96 -12.23 -9.98
N GLY A 495 -7.81 -12.22 -10.67
CA GLY A 495 -7.71 -12.47 -12.11
C GLY A 495 -8.02 -13.91 -12.49
N LYS A 496 -7.66 -14.90 -11.66
CA LYS A 496 -7.99 -16.31 -11.92
C LYS A 496 -9.47 -16.61 -11.68
N LYS A 497 -10.07 -15.95 -10.68
CA LYS A 497 -11.51 -16.02 -10.41
C LYS A 497 -12.32 -15.36 -11.54
N TRP A 498 -11.86 -14.20 -12.04
CA TRP A 498 -12.47 -13.52 -13.19
C TRP A 498 -12.41 -14.35 -14.49
N ILE A 499 -11.29 -15.02 -14.77
CA ILE A 499 -11.12 -15.92 -15.94
C ILE A 499 -12.08 -17.13 -15.89
N LEU A 500 -12.41 -17.61 -14.68
CA LEU A 500 -13.24 -18.81 -14.47
C LEU A 500 -14.74 -18.51 -14.27
N GLU A 501 -15.13 -17.31 -13.83
CA GLU A 501 -16.50 -17.01 -13.42
C GLU A 501 -17.23 -15.95 -14.28
N GLU A 502 -16.54 -15.03 -14.97
CA GLU A 502 -17.18 -13.90 -15.68
C GLU A 502 -16.71 -13.65 -17.13
N LEU A 503 -15.76 -14.43 -17.65
CA LEU A 503 -15.34 -14.34 -19.05
C LEU A 503 -16.38 -14.97 -19.98
N ASP A 504 -16.54 -14.42 -21.18
CA ASP A 504 -17.31 -15.09 -22.24
C ASP A 504 -16.76 -16.52 -22.47
N PRO A 505 -17.62 -17.56 -22.53
CA PRO A 505 -17.19 -18.95 -22.65
C PRO A 505 -16.29 -19.24 -23.85
N ASP A 506 -16.41 -18.47 -24.95
CA ASP A 506 -15.61 -18.65 -26.16
C ASP A 506 -14.17 -18.16 -25.99
N LEU A 507 -13.92 -17.16 -25.13
CA LEU A 507 -12.55 -16.69 -24.84
C LEU A 507 -11.86 -17.56 -23.77
N SER A 508 -12.63 -18.10 -22.81
CA SER A 508 -12.14 -19.03 -21.80
C SER A 508 -11.78 -20.40 -22.41
N LYS A 509 -12.50 -20.81 -23.47
CA LYS A 509 -12.18 -21.99 -24.28
C LYS A 509 -10.98 -21.77 -25.22
N HIS A 510 -10.81 -20.56 -25.78
CA HIS A 510 -9.64 -20.23 -26.62
C HIS A 510 -8.29 -20.25 -25.89
N LEU A 511 -8.28 -19.99 -24.59
CA LEU A 511 -7.08 -20.09 -23.76
C LEU A 511 -6.76 -21.53 -23.33
N LEU A 512 -7.72 -22.46 -23.42
CA LEU A 512 -7.58 -23.85 -22.96
C LEU A 512 -7.41 -24.87 -24.10
N GLU A 513 -8.00 -24.66 -25.28
CA GLU A 513 -7.92 -25.57 -26.42
C GLU A 513 -7.56 -24.80 -27.68
N TYR A 514 -6.29 -24.40 -27.75
CA TYR A 514 -5.64 -23.96 -28.99
C TYR A 514 -6.16 -22.60 -29.51
N ASN A 515 -5.30 -21.76 -30.08
CA ASN A 515 -5.16 -21.87 -31.53
C ASN A 515 -6.55 -22.03 -32.20
N ASP A 516 -7.17 -20.88 -32.42
CA ASP A 516 -8.05 -20.50 -33.54
C ASP A 516 -9.45 -21.13 -33.76
N SER A 517 -10.36 -20.21 -34.12
CA SER A 517 -11.80 -20.16 -33.80
C SER A 517 -12.75 -20.72 -34.88
N PRO A 518 -13.92 -21.33 -34.53
CA PRO A 518 -14.82 -22.00 -35.50
C PRO A 518 -15.93 -21.13 -36.16
N ALA A 519 -16.20 -19.90 -35.73
CA ALA A 519 -17.41 -19.18 -36.16
C ALA A 519 -17.26 -18.40 -37.48
N LYS A 520 -16.05 -17.93 -37.81
CA LYS A 520 -15.76 -17.25 -39.09
C LYS A 520 -15.72 -18.23 -40.28
N PHE A 521 -15.35 -19.48 -40.00
CA PHE A 521 -15.43 -20.61 -40.94
C PHE A 521 -16.89 -20.91 -41.35
N MET A 522 -17.87 -20.78 -40.45
CA MET A 522 -19.26 -21.15 -40.73
C MET A 522 -20.02 -20.13 -41.60
N SER A 523 -19.59 -18.87 -41.66
CA SER A 523 -20.19 -17.85 -42.53
C SER A 523 -19.76 -18.00 -43.99
N ASP A 524 -18.49 -18.33 -44.22
CA ASP A 524 -17.93 -18.49 -45.56
C ASP A 524 -18.30 -19.85 -46.17
N VAL A 525 -18.44 -20.91 -45.36
CA VAL A 525 -18.89 -22.25 -45.78
C VAL A 525 -20.38 -22.30 -46.20
N VAL A 526 -21.24 -21.48 -45.60
CA VAL A 526 -22.68 -21.46 -45.95
C VAL A 526 -22.94 -20.75 -47.29
N LYS A 527 -22.07 -19.82 -47.69
CA LYS A 527 -22.21 -19.03 -48.93
C LYS A 527 -21.70 -19.78 -50.17
N GLU A 528 -20.70 -20.66 -50.00
CA GLU A 528 -20.12 -21.46 -51.09
C GLU A 528 -20.82 -22.83 -51.26
N GLY A 529 -21.50 -23.32 -50.21
CA GLY A 529 -22.21 -24.62 -50.20
C GLY A 529 -23.59 -24.65 -50.86
N MET A 530 -24.18 -23.51 -51.22
CA MET A 530 -25.49 -23.46 -51.89
C MET A 530 -25.40 -23.59 -53.43
N GLU A 531 -24.22 -23.41 -54.03
CA GLU A 531 -24.11 -23.35 -55.50
C GLU A 531 -23.67 -24.65 -56.18
N ASN A 532 -23.07 -25.63 -55.49
CA ASN A 532 -22.55 -26.84 -56.14
C ASN A 532 -22.80 -28.13 -55.36
N GLY A 533 -24.06 -28.58 -55.34
CA GLY A 533 -24.41 -29.90 -54.82
C GLY A 533 -24.44 -30.97 -55.91
N LYS A 534 -23.51 -31.95 -55.86
CA LYS A 534 -23.80 -33.38 -56.07
C LYS A 534 -22.56 -34.27 -55.84
N GLY A 535 -22.59 -34.97 -54.70
CA GLY A 535 -22.38 -36.42 -54.67
C GLY A 535 -20.98 -36.96 -54.34
N SER A 536 -21.00 -37.98 -53.49
CA SER A 536 -20.08 -39.13 -53.46
C SER A 536 -18.84 -39.07 -52.57
N THR A 537 -19.06 -39.63 -51.37
CA THR A 537 -18.20 -40.42 -50.49
C THR A 537 -16.86 -40.99 -50.97
N SER A 538 -15.93 -41.02 -50.01
CA SER A 538 -14.95 -42.08 -49.67
C SER A 538 -13.46 -41.81 -49.92
N ALA A 539 -12.70 -41.86 -48.82
CA ALA A 539 -11.33 -42.35 -48.57
C ALA A 539 -10.15 -42.03 -49.52
N SER A 540 -10.33 -41.44 -50.71
CA SER A 540 -9.26 -41.24 -51.69
C SER A 540 -8.62 -39.84 -51.70
N ALA A 541 -9.19 -38.85 -50.99
CA ALA A 541 -8.68 -37.47 -50.98
C ALA A 541 -7.54 -37.25 -49.96
N LYS A 542 -7.48 -38.04 -48.88
CA LYS A 542 -6.49 -37.86 -47.80
C LYS A 542 -5.05 -38.18 -48.23
N ASN A 543 -4.84 -39.11 -49.17
CA ASN A 543 -3.49 -39.48 -49.61
C ASN A 543 -2.90 -38.53 -50.67
N LYS A 544 -3.70 -37.66 -51.31
CA LYS A 544 -3.19 -36.66 -52.27
C LYS A 544 -2.72 -35.36 -51.62
N ALA A 545 -3.19 -35.02 -50.43
CA ALA A 545 -2.79 -33.81 -49.72
C ALA A 545 -1.41 -33.96 -49.05
N ILE A 546 -1.02 -35.17 -48.66
CA ILE A 546 0.27 -35.45 -48.00
C ILE A 546 1.45 -35.36 -48.98
N ASP A 547 1.24 -35.72 -50.25
CA ASP A 547 2.28 -35.63 -51.30
C ASP A 547 2.60 -34.19 -51.76
N HIS A 548 1.72 -33.23 -51.47
CA HIS A 548 1.89 -31.84 -51.93
C HIS A 548 2.67 -30.95 -50.94
N VAL A 549 2.87 -31.42 -49.69
CA VAL A 549 3.57 -30.69 -48.64
C VAL A 549 5.09 -30.96 -48.65
N PHE A 550 5.54 -32.07 -49.25
CA PHE A 550 6.96 -32.47 -49.25
C PHE A 550 7.75 -32.11 -50.54
N LYS A 551 7.20 -31.28 -51.43
CA LYS A 551 7.87 -30.85 -52.68
C LYS A 551 7.77 -29.35 -52.92
N ASN A 552 8.32 -28.54 -52.02
CA ASN A 552 8.49 -27.11 -52.30
C ASN A 552 9.97 -26.73 -52.17
N ASP A 553 10.59 -26.51 -53.34
CA ASP A 553 12.03 -26.33 -53.56
C ASP A 553 12.57 -24.91 -53.25
N ASN A 554 11.80 -24.08 -52.54
CA ASN A 554 12.13 -22.65 -52.39
C ASN A 554 13.09 -22.32 -51.22
N LEU A 555 13.77 -23.32 -50.65
CA LEU A 555 14.74 -23.13 -49.56
C LEU A 555 16.20 -23.32 -49.99
N LYS A 556 16.43 -23.58 -51.28
CA LYS A 556 17.78 -23.77 -51.84
C LYS A 556 18.37 -22.51 -52.50
N GLU A 557 17.54 -21.52 -52.81
CA GLU A 557 17.97 -20.29 -53.52
C GLU A 557 18.39 -19.15 -52.58
N LEU A 558 18.23 -19.32 -51.26
CA LEU A 558 18.58 -18.30 -50.26
C LEU A 558 19.93 -18.56 -49.55
N LEU A 559 20.64 -19.61 -49.94
CA LEU A 559 21.91 -20.02 -49.32
C LEU A 559 23.11 -19.99 -50.30
N ASP A 560 22.91 -19.60 -51.55
CA ASP A 560 23.96 -19.51 -52.58
C ASP A 560 24.18 -18.10 -53.16
N ASP A 561 23.47 -17.07 -52.67
CA ASP A 561 23.75 -15.63 -52.90
C ASP A 561 24.38 -15.01 -51.64
#